data_AF-A0A0F7VZ25-F1
#
_entry.id   AF-A0A0F7VZ25-F1
#
_cell.length_a   1.000
_cell.length_b   1.000
_cell.length_c   1.000
_cell.angle_alpha   90.00
_cell.angle_beta   90.00
_cell.angle_gamma   90.00
#
_symmetry.space_group_name_H-M   'P 1'
#
loop_
_entity.id
_entity.type
_entity.pdbx_description
1 polymer ?
#
loop_
_entity_poly.entity_id
_entity_poly.type
_entity_poly.pdbx_seq_one_letter_code
_entity_poly.pdbx_strand_id
1 'polypeptide(L)'
;MSRPVVLISLESPHSFWRLSCEHEHALSAAFPGLEFRRATEEAVSHQLADAHVYFGWRFAPSWLFAAPHLKWIASPAAGTDHLPVAEAHSVGVALTRSYGFHGRPMAEHAMGLVLGFSRGLFISQRVQRNRAWWKDDLAEEFFDLAGATMAIVGCGSVGRHLAQAARAFGMNVIGVRRTPPVTSQGGITWVHTTAVHQAVSIADVVVDLLPATPATDRYFDHNLFSACKPRSLFLNLGRSATVDQSALLASLDTGHLRGAALDVFDPKPLPARHPLRLHPRVVLTPKSSVFCHAYMDEAVAFFADNLHRYLSGQPLNGLAEAPATRSPLVGG
;
A
#
# COMPACT_ATOMS: atom_id res chain seq x y z
N MET A 1 -37.71 -5.39 -18.23
CA MET A 1 -36.35 -5.97 -18.15
C MET A 1 -35.93 -5.94 -16.69
N SER A 2 -35.26 -6.99 -16.20
CA SER A 2 -34.73 -7.00 -14.82
C SER A 2 -33.73 -5.87 -14.61
N ARG A 3 -33.68 -5.27 -13.42
CA ARG A 3 -32.71 -4.22 -13.10
C ARG A 3 -31.31 -4.86 -13.02
N PRO A 4 -30.25 -4.24 -13.58
CA PRO A 4 -28.90 -4.75 -13.38
C PRO A 4 -28.56 -4.77 -11.89
N VAL A 5 -27.93 -5.86 -11.45
CA VAL A 5 -27.64 -6.10 -10.04
C VAL A 5 -26.18 -5.79 -9.73
N VAL A 6 -25.97 -4.99 -8.67
CA VAL A 6 -24.69 -4.79 -8.00
C VAL A 6 -24.66 -5.64 -6.73
N LEU A 7 -23.80 -6.65 -6.69
CA LEU A 7 -23.56 -7.46 -5.49
C LEU A 7 -22.43 -6.84 -4.67
N ILE A 8 -22.70 -6.50 -3.40
CA ILE A 8 -21.73 -5.91 -2.49
C ILE A 8 -21.38 -6.92 -1.39
N SER A 9 -20.09 -7.22 -1.26
CA SER A 9 -19.54 -8.10 -0.21
C SER A 9 -18.46 -7.34 0.57
N LEU A 10 -18.93 -6.36 1.34
CA LEU A 10 -18.13 -5.51 2.23
C LEU A 10 -18.64 -5.62 3.67
N GLU A 11 -19.06 -6.83 4.05
CA GLU A 11 -19.41 -7.13 5.43
C GLU A 11 -18.14 -7.46 6.22
N SER A 12 -18.07 -6.93 7.43
CA SER A 12 -16.94 -7.17 8.33
C SER A 12 -17.39 -7.03 9.77
N PRO A 13 -16.93 -7.85 10.73
CA PRO A 13 -17.18 -7.62 12.15
C PRO A 13 -16.57 -6.29 12.63
N HIS A 14 -15.58 -5.75 11.92
CA HIS A 14 -14.96 -4.47 12.22
C HIS A 14 -15.63 -3.35 11.41
N SER A 15 -16.16 -2.34 12.11
CA SER A 15 -16.86 -1.19 11.50
C SER A 15 -16.04 -0.48 10.43
N PHE A 16 -14.71 -0.42 10.60
CA PHE A 16 -13.78 0.20 9.66
C PHE A 16 -13.88 -0.38 8.23
N TRP A 17 -14.08 -1.70 8.07
CA TRP A 17 -14.10 -2.37 6.77
C TRP A 17 -15.52 -2.59 6.22
N ARG A 18 -16.53 -2.06 6.92
CA ARG A 18 -17.94 -2.37 6.67
C ARG A 18 -18.63 -1.28 5.86
N LEU A 19 -19.44 -1.68 4.88
CA LEU A 19 -20.40 -0.76 4.25
C LEU A 19 -21.50 -0.35 5.26
N SER A 20 -21.64 0.94 5.54
CA SER A 20 -22.70 1.48 6.40
C SER A 20 -24.06 1.48 5.68
N CYS A 21 -25.16 1.62 6.42
CA CYS A 21 -26.49 1.80 5.82
C CYS A 21 -26.60 3.14 5.07
N GLU A 22 -25.90 4.18 5.52
CA GLU A 22 -25.86 5.48 4.84
C GLU A 22 -25.23 5.36 3.45
N HIS A 23 -24.14 4.59 3.32
CA HIS A 23 -23.51 4.32 2.02
C HIS A 23 -24.45 3.61 1.04
N GLU A 24 -25.19 2.62 1.52
CA GLU A 24 -26.14 1.88 0.69
C GLU A 24 -27.34 2.74 0.26
N HIS A 25 -27.88 3.55 1.17
CA HIS A 25 -28.91 4.53 0.81
C HIS A 25 -28.39 5.54 -0.21
N ALA A 26 -27.17 6.05 -0.05
CA ALA A 26 -26.57 6.99 -0.99
C ALA A 26 -26.38 6.35 -2.38
N LEU A 27 -25.89 5.11 -2.46
CA LEU A 27 -25.80 4.36 -3.72
C LEU A 27 -27.17 4.13 -4.36
N SER A 28 -28.16 3.66 -3.57
CA SER A 28 -29.51 3.40 -4.09
C SER A 28 -30.20 4.66 -4.59
N ALA A 29 -30.00 5.79 -3.89
CA ALA A 29 -30.53 7.09 -4.30
C ALA A 29 -29.84 7.63 -5.56
N ALA A 30 -28.52 7.45 -5.69
CA ALA A 30 -27.76 7.89 -6.87
C ALA A 30 -28.03 7.03 -8.11
N PHE A 31 -28.39 5.74 -7.94
CA PHE A 31 -28.60 4.79 -9.03
C PHE A 31 -29.94 4.04 -8.92
N PRO A 32 -31.10 4.73 -9.04
CA PRO A 32 -32.42 4.13 -8.82
C PRO A 32 -32.80 3.03 -9.83
N GLY A 33 -32.07 2.94 -10.95
CA GLY A 33 -32.23 1.89 -11.97
C GLY A 33 -31.49 0.58 -11.65
N LEU A 34 -30.68 0.55 -10.60
CA LEU A 34 -29.92 -0.63 -10.17
C LEU A 34 -30.55 -1.28 -8.94
N GLU A 35 -30.27 -2.57 -8.78
CA GLU A 35 -30.55 -3.30 -7.54
C GLU A 35 -29.23 -3.53 -6.80
N PHE A 36 -29.12 -3.04 -5.57
CA PHE A 36 -27.98 -3.31 -4.69
C PHE A 36 -28.33 -4.46 -3.75
N ARG A 37 -27.51 -5.51 -3.72
CA ARG A 37 -27.67 -6.65 -2.82
C ARG A 37 -26.42 -6.84 -1.97
N ARG A 38 -26.60 -7.07 -0.67
CA ARG A 38 -25.51 -7.46 0.23
C ARG A 38 -25.33 -8.98 0.25
N ALA A 39 -24.09 -9.41 0.34
CA ALA A 39 -23.74 -10.80 0.61
C ALA A 39 -22.62 -10.87 1.65
N THR A 40 -22.70 -11.86 2.54
CA THR A 40 -21.54 -12.33 3.30
C THR A 40 -20.57 -13.00 2.34
N GLU A 41 -19.30 -13.14 2.73
CA GLU A 41 -18.28 -13.78 1.89
C GLU A 41 -18.68 -15.21 1.49
N GLU A 42 -19.32 -15.96 2.40
CA GLU A 42 -19.78 -17.33 2.18
C GLU A 42 -20.96 -17.41 1.21
N ALA A 43 -21.77 -16.36 1.12
CA ALA A 43 -22.95 -16.32 0.26
C ALA A 43 -22.65 -15.83 -1.17
N VAL A 44 -21.47 -15.24 -1.42
CA VAL A 44 -21.14 -14.60 -2.71
C VAL A 44 -21.33 -15.56 -3.88
N SER A 45 -20.77 -16.77 -3.83
CA SER A 45 -20.85 -17.73 -4.94
C SER A 45 -22.28 -18.13 -5.31
N HIS A 46 -23.22 -18.04 -4.38
CA HIS A 46 -24.62 -18.40 -4.60
C HIS A 46 -25.47 -17.23 -5.11
N GLN A 47 -24.99 -15.99 -4.99
CA GLN A 47 -25.72 -14.77 -5.38
C GLN A 47 -25.15 -14.10 -6.64
N LEU A 48 -24.07 -14.64 -7.20
CA LEU A 48 -23.42 -14.10 -8.39
C LEU A 48 -24.15 -14.37 -9.71
N ALA A 49 -25.08 -15.34 -9.75
CA ALA A 49 -25.73 -15.78 -10.98
C ALA A 49 -26.34 -14.62 -11.78
N ASP A 50 -27.03 -13.70 -11.08
CA ASP A 50 -27.69 -12.52 -11.70
C ASP A 50 -26.88 -11.22 -11.54
N ALA A 51 -25.68 -11.29 -10.93
CA ALA A 51 -24.86 -10.11 -10.66
C ALA A 51 -24.18 -9.62 -11.95
N HIS A 52 -24.23 -8.31 -12.18
CA HIS A 52 -23.57 -7.64 -13.31
C HIS A 52 -22.29 -6.94 -12.85
N VAL A 53 -22.31 -6.44 -11.61
CA VAL A 53 -21.17 -5.79 -10.94
C VAL A 53 -20.98 -6.44 -9.57
N TYR A 54 -19.72 -6.65 -9.18
CA TYR A 54 -19.34 -7.06 -7.84
C TYR A 54 -18.49 -5.97 -7.19
N PHE A 55 -18.77 -5.61 -5.94
CA PHE A 55 -17.96 -4.71 -5.14
C PHE A 55 -17.55 -5.37 -3.82
N GLY A 56 -16.27 -5.66 -3.63
CA GLY A 56 -15.83 -6.43 -2.46
C GLY A 56 -14.32 -6.50 -2.25
N TRP A 57 -13.93 -7.00 -1.09
CA TRP A 57 -12.52 -7.12 -0.68
C TRP A 57 -11.78 -8.28 -1.33
N ARG A 58 -12.48 -9.35 -1.70
CA ARG A 58 -11.89 -10.59 -2.21
C ARG A 58 -12.76 -11.12 -3.34
N PHE A 59 -12.16 -11.87 -4.26
CA PHE A 59 -12.90 -12.59 -5.28
C PHE A 59 -12.16 -13.88 -5.58
N ALA A 60 -12.78 -15.03 -5.33
CA ALA A 60 -12.15 -16.31 -5.66
C ALA A 60 -12.24 -16.56 -7.18
N PRO A 61 -11.18 -17.04 -7.86
CA PRO A 61 -11.23 -17.33 -9.29
C PRO A 61 -12.39 -18.27 -9.67
N SER A 62 -12.70 -19.25 -8.81
CA SER A 62 -13.80 -20.20 -9.01
C SER A 62 -15.19 -19.55 -9.05
N TRP A 63 -15.34 -18.34 -8.51
CA TRP A 63 -16.62 -17.62 -8.54
C TRP A 63 -16.99 -17.13 -9.94
N LEU A 64 -16.04 -16.99 -10.86
CA LEU A 64 -16.32 -16.63 -12.26
C LEU A 64 -17.28 -17.63 -12.93
N PHE A 65 -17.18 -18.92 -12.59
CA PHE A 65 -18.06 -19.96 -13.16
C PHE A 65 -19.53 -19.82 -12.73
N ALA A 66 -19.78 -19.15 -11.60
CA ALA A 66 -21.12 -18.92 -11.07
C ALA A 66 -21.71 -17.56 -11.49
N ALA A 67 -21.00 -16.79 -12.34
CA ALA A 67 -21.29 -15.39 -12.61
C ALA A 67 -21.42 -15.08 -14.13
N PRO A 68 -22.38 -15.69 -14.86
CA PRO A 68 -22.47 -15.59 -16.32
C PRO A 68 -22.77 -14.18 -16.84
N HIS A 69 -23.34 -13.31 -16.00
CA HIS A 69 -23.69 -11.93 -16.35
C HIS A 69 -22.70 -10.90 -15.84
N LEU A 70 -21.69 -11.31 -15.06
CA LEU A 70 -20.73 -10.40 -14.47
C LEU A 70 -19.89 -9.72 -15.56
N LYS A 71 -19.71 -8.41 -15.43
CA LYS A 71 -18.89 -7.60 -16.34
C LYS A 71 -17.81 -6.82 -15.62
N TRP A 72 -17.98 -6.57 -14.32
CA TRP A 72 -17.06 -5.73 -13.57
C TRP A 72 -16.92 -6.19 -12.11
N ILE A 73 -15.67 -6.36 -11.68
CA ILE A 73 -15.23 -6.59 -10.30
C ILE A 73 -14.54 -5.31 -9.81
N ALA A 74 -15.07 -4.71 -8.75
CA ALA A 74 -14.50 -3.56 -8.08
C ALA A 74 -13.94 -3.95 -6.71
N SER A 75 -12.70 -3.55 -6.42
CA SER A 75 -12.10 -3.70 -5.11
C SER A 75 -11.79 -2.33 -4.48
N PRO A 76 -12.15 -2.11 -3.19
CA PRO A 76 -11.73 -0.92 -2.46
C PRO A 76 -10.21 -0.86 -2.21
N ALA A 77 -9.51 -1.99 -2.36
CA ALA A 77 -8.09 -2.07 -2.09
C ALA A 77 -7.24 -1.42 -3.20
N ALA A 78 -6.08 -0.90 -2.82
CA ALA A 78 -5.07 -0.46 -3.78
C ALA A 78 -4.25 -1.62 -4.37
N GLY A 79 -4.09 -2.72 -3.63
CA GLY A 79 -3.36 -3.90 -4.09
C GLY A 79 -4.27 -4.85 -4.85
N THR A 80 -3.73 -5.53 -5.85
CA THR A 80 -4.44 -6.57 -6.62
C THR A 80 -3.86 -7.97 -6.41
N ASP A 81 -2.86 -8.12 -5.53
CA ASP A 81 -2.09 -9.36 -5.34
C ASP A 81 -2.94 -10.58 -4.92
N HIS A 82 -4.15 -10.34 -4.41
CA HIS A 82 -5.09 -11.34 -3.90
C HIS A 82 -6.31 -11.53 -4.81
N LEU A 83 -6.32 -10.88 -5.98
CA LEU A 83 -7.44 -10.86 -6.91
C LEU A 83 -7.06 -11.56 -8.23
N PRO A 84 -8.01 -12.25 -8.89
CA PRO A 84 -7.77 -13.05 -10.10
C PRO A 84 -7.83 -12.17 -11.34
N VAL A 85 -6.89 -11.22 -11.46
CA VAL A 85 -6.90 -10.22 -12.54
C VAL A 85 -6.82 -10.88 -13.92
N ALA A 86 -5.91 -11.85 -14.08
CA ALA A 86 -5.70 -12.52 -15.36
C ALA A 86 -6.90 -13.38 -15.76
N GLU A 87 -7.47 -14.13 -14.82
CA GLU A 87 -8.62 -14.99 -15.03
C GLU A 87 -9.90 -14.19 -15.28
N ALA A 88 -10.11 -13.06 -14.58
CA ALA A 88 -11.23 -12.18 -14.85
C ALA A 88 -11.15 -11.60 -16.29
N HIS A 89 -9.96 -11.14 -16.69
CA HIS A 89 -9.76 -10.57 -18.02
C HIS A 89 -9.92 -11.62 -19.14
N SER A 90 -9.51 -12.86 -18.93
CA SER A 90 -9.61 -13.92 -19.95
C SER A 90 -11.06 -14.28 -20.30
N VAL A 91 -12.01 -14.02 -19.38
CA VAL A 91 -13.45 -14.19 -19.61
C VAL A 91 -14.18 -12.86 -19.87
N GLY A 92 -13.44 -11.79 -20.14
CA GLY A 92 -14.00 -10.48 -20.50
C GLY A 92 -14.62 -9.71 -19.34
N VAL A 93 -14.24 -10.00 -18.09
CA VAL A 93 -14.65 -9.27 -16.89
C VAL A 93 -13.59 -8.25 -16.53
N ALA A 94 -13.96 -6.97 -16.46
CA ALA A 94 -13.06 -5.92 -16.01
C ALA A 94 -12.81 -6.04 -14.49
N LEU A 95 -11.57 -5.81 -14.05
CA LEU A 95 -11.25 -5.72 -12.63
C LEU A 95 -10.63 -4.35 -12.32
N THR A 96 -11.17 -3.63 -11.34
CA THR A 96 -10.65 -2.33 -10.91
C THR A 96 -10.20 -2.32 -9.46
N ARG A 97 -9.07 -1.68 -9.19
CA ARG A 97 -8.60 -1.29 -7.85
C ARG A 97 -8.89 0.18 -7.58
N SER A 98 -9.14 0.53 -6.33
CA SER A 98 -9.27 1.94 -5.92
C SER A 98 -7.93 2.64 -5.81
N TYR A 99 -7.85 3.93 -6.11
CA TYR A 99 -6.65 4.76 -5.94
C TYR A 99 -6.99 6.21 -5.59
N GLY A 100 -5.97 7.00 -5.26
CA GLY A 100 -6.08 8.44 -5.01
C GLY A 100 -6.23 8.77 -3.52
N PHE A 101 -7.08 8.04 -2.81
CA PHE A 101 -7.41 8.37 -1.42
C PHE A 101 -6.50 7.73 -0.35
N HIS A 102 -5.79 6.64 -0.67
CA HIS A 102 -4.83 5.99 0.23
C HIS A 102 -3.60 6.84 0.54
N GLY A 103 -3.30 7.83 -0.32
CA GLY A 103 -2.05 8.59 -0.26
C GLY A 103 -1.91 9.46 0.99
N ARG A 104 -2.99 10.15 1.38
CA ARG A 104 -3.02 11.00 2.58
C ARG A 104 -2.75 10.23 3.88
N PRO A 105 -3.54 9.20 4.25
CA PRO A 105 -3.30 8.48 5.50
C PRO A 105 -1.95 7.76 5.51
N MET A 106 -1.48 7.24 4.37
CA MET A 106 -0.13 6.63 4.30
C MET A 106 0.98 7.66 4.50
N ALA A 107 0.83 8.88 3.98
CA ALA A 107 1.79 9.95 4.21
C ALA A 107 1.81 10.37 5.68
N GLU A 108 0.65 10.50 6.32
CA GLU A 108 0.52 10.79 7.76
C GLU A 108 1.19 9.70 8.60
N HIS A 109 0.92 8.43 8.32
CA HIS A 109 1.52 7.28 8.99
C HIS A 109 3.04 7.25 8.83
N ALA A 110 3.54 7.41 7.59
CA ALA A 110 4.96 7.43 7.29
C ALA A 110 5.67 8.58 8.02
N MET A 111 5.13 9.80 7.98
CA MET A 111 5.70 10.94 8.69
C MET A 111 5.62 10.79 10.20
N GLY A 112 4.57 10.16 10.74
CA GLY A 112 4.49 9.80 12.15
C GLY A 112 5.61 8.85 12.58
N LEU A 113 5.92 7.83 11.77
CA LEU A 113 7.06 6.94 11.99
C LEU A 113 8.39 7.69 11.92
N VAL A 114 8.60 8.50 10.86
CA VAL A 114 9.80 9.32 10.69
C VAL A 114 10.00 10.26 11.89
N LEU A 115 8.97 10.95 12.33
CA LEU A 115 9.01 11.82 13.50
C LEU A 115 9.35 11.05 14.78
N GLY A 116 8.74 9.87 14.96
CA GLY A 116 8.99 8.99 16.09
C GLY A 116 10.46 8.56 16.21
N PHE A 117 11.13 8.29 15.09
CA PHE A 117 12.58 8.06 15.06
C PHE A 117 13.40 9.35 15.21
N SER A 118 13.05 10.40 14.45
CA SER A 118 13.83 11.66 14.41
C SER A 118 13.87 12.39 15.75
N ARG A 119 12.86 12.18 16.61
CA ARG A 119 12.75 12.79 17.95
C ARG A 119 12.93 11.79 19.09
N GLY A 120 13.34 10.55 18.78
CA GLY A 120 13.61 9.53 19.81
C GLY A 120 12.38 9.08 20.60
N LEU A 121 11.16 9.23 20.08
CA LEU A 121 9.93 8.91 20.79
C LEU A 121 9.78 7.41 21.05
N PHE A 122 10.14 6.56 20.07
CA PHE A 122 10.04 5.11 20.23
C PHE A 122 11.04 4.57 21.27
N ILE A 123 12.25 5.12 21.30
CA ILE A 123 13.25 4.75 22.32
C ILE A 123 12.79 5.24 23.68
N SER A 124 12.33 6.50 23.77
CA SER A 124 11.78 7.06 25.01
C SER A 124 10.67 6.18 25.58
N GLN A 125 9.70 5.79 24.75
CA GLN A 125 8.60 4.91 25.18
C GLN A 125 9.09 3.57 25.73
N ARG A 126 10.15 2.99 25.14
CA ARG A 126 10.71 1.71 25.58
C ARG A 126 11.43 1.82 26.92
N VAL A 127 12.24 2.86 27.10
CA VAL A 127 13.13 2.98 28.27
C VAL A 127 12.47 3.68 29.45
N GLN A 128 11.34 4.38 29.25
CA GLN A 128 10.71 5.23 30.28
C GLN A 128 10.40 4.51 31.60
N ARG A 129 10.14 3.20 31.57
CA ARG A 129 9.81 2.41 32.77
C ARG A 129 11.05 1.92 33.53
N ASN A 130 12.21 1.95 32.88
CA ASN A 130 13.43 1.26 33.33
C ASN A 130 14.63 2.21 33.52
N ARG A 131 14.47 3.50 33.22
CA ARG A 131 15.50 4.53 33.36
C ARG A 131 14.90 5.70 34.15
N ALA A 132 15.65 6.25 35.11
CA ALA A 132 15.21 7.43 35.85
C ALA A 132 15.33 8.72 34.99
N TRP A 133 16.32 8.75 34.11
CA TRP A 133 16.61 9.84 33.18
C TRP A 133 17.35 9.25 31.97
N TRP A 134 17.03 9.69 30.76
CA TRP A 134 17.61 9.16 29.51
C TRP A 134 17.80 10.24 28.44
N LYS A 135 17.81 11.53 28.84
CA LYS A 135 17.96 12.65 27.90
C LYS A 135 19.25 12.55 27.10
N ASP A 136 20.36 12.29 27.78
CA ASP A 136 21.68 12.28 27.15
C ASP A 136 21.89 10.99 26.34
N ASP A 137 21.29 9.87 26.76
CA ASP A 137 21.25 8.61 25.98
C ASP A 137 20.57 8.78 24.61
N LEU A 138 19.64 9.74 24.47
CA LEU A 138 18.95 10.02 23.21
C LEU A 138 19.77 10.88 22.25
N ALA A 139 20.84 11.53 22.70
CA ALA A 139 21.56 12.52 21.91
C ALA A 139 22.15 11.94 20.61
N GLU A 140 22.43 10.63 20.56
CA GLU A 140 22.94 9.96 19.37
C GLU A 140 21.84 9.25 18.55
N GLU A 141 20.64 9.15 19.09
CA GLU A 141 19.55 8.34 18.56
C GLU A 141 18.51 9.16 17.77
N PHE A 142 18.72 10.47 17.63
CA PHE A 142 17.86 11.40 16.89
C PHE A 142 18.53 11.92 15.61
N PHE A 143 17.76 12.56 14.73
CA PHE A 143 18.28 13.26 13.54
C PHE A 143 17.32 14.38 13.14
N ASP A 144 17.83 15.43 12.50
CA ASP A 144 17.00 16.54 12.04
C ASP A 144 16.37 16.22 10.68
N LEU A 145 15.14 16.71 10.45
CA LEU A 145 14.46 16.54 9.17
C LEU A 145 14.79 17.69 8.19
N ALA A 146 14.97 18.91 8.69
CA ALA A 146 15.31 20.04 7.83
C ALA A 146 16.66 19.81 7.14
N GLY A 147 16.69 19.83 5.81
CA GLY A 147 17.87 19.54 5.00
C GLY A 147 18.17 18.05 4.80
N ALA A 148 17.55 17.14 5.56
CA ALA A 148 17.70 15.70 5.36
C ALA A 148 17.06 15.23 4.05
N THR A 149 17.53 14.11 3.51
CA THR A 149 17.05 13.58 2.23
C THR A 149 16.18 12.34 2.43
N MET A 150 15.00 12.32 1.82
CA MET A 150 14.11 11.16 1.72
C MET A 150 14.14 10.57 0.31
N ALA A 151 14.57 9.31 0.18
CA ALA A 151 14.41 8.54 -1.06
C ALA A 151 13.14 7.68 -0.99
N ILE A 152 12.22 7.89 -1.92
CA ILE A 152 10.96 7.14 -2.04
C ILE A 152 11.09 6.18 -3.22
N VAL A 153 11.22 4.89 -2.94
CA VAL A 153 11.35 3.84 -3.96
C VAL A 153 9.97 3.30 -4.32
N GLY A 154 9.58 3.43 -5.59
CA GLY A 154 8.19 3.21 -6.02
C GLY A 154 7.32 4.46 -5.87
N CYS A 155 7.86 5.64 -6.18
CA CYS A 155 7.18 6.93 -5.99
C CYS A 155 6.03 7.15 -6.99
N GLY A 156 4.86 6.59 -6.67
CA GLY A 156 3.58 6.78 -7.35
C GLY A 156 2.69 7.83 -6.67
N SER A 157 1.38 7.63 -6.70
CA SER A 157 0.41 8.55 -6.06
C SER A 157 0.61 8.69 -4.55
N VAL A 158 0.88 7.58 -3.84
CA VAL A 158 1.21 7.59 -2.41
C VAL A 158 2.53 8.33 -2.17
N GLY A 159 3.57 8.02 -2.95
CA GLY A 159 4.87 8.65 -2.82
C GLY A 159 4.84 10.17 -3.02
N ARG A 160 3.95 10.69 -3.87
CA ARG A 160 3.77 12.14 -4.06
C ARG A 160 3.14 12.83 -2.84
N HIS A 161 2.17 12.21 -2.18
CA HIS A 161 1.62 12.74 -0.93
C HIS A 161 2.67 12.75 0.17
N LEU A 162 3.44 11.67 0.30
CA LEU A 162 4.54 11.60 1.25
C LEU A 162 5.63 12.64 0.95
N ALA A 163 5.99 12.82 -0.32
CA ALA A 163 6.94 13.84 -0.73
C ALA A 163 6.47 15.25 -0.33
N GLN A 164 5.19 15.57 -0.56
CA GLN A 164 4.62 16.85 -0.14
C GLN A 164 4.72 17.05 1.38
N ALA A 165 4.38 16.02 2.16
CA ALA A 165 4.47 16.06 3.62
C ALA A 165 5.92 16.22 4.09
N ALA A 166 6.86 15.41 3.57
CA ALA A 166 8.28 15.48 3.91
C ALA A 166 8.89 16.87 3.61
N ARG A 167 8.51 17.47 2.47
CA ARG A 167 8.95 18.83 2.11
C ARG A 167 8.41 19.90 3.05
N ALA A 168 7.23 19.73 3.63
CA ALA A 168 6.71 20.64 4.65
C ALA A 168 7.57 20.65 5.93
N PHE A 169 8.33 19.58 6.18
CA PHE A 169 9.35 19.49 7.24
C PHE A 169 10.76 19.93 6.79
N GLY A 170 10.89 20.48 5.57
CA GLY A 170 12.17 20.97 5.03
C GLY A 170 13.09 19.88 4.48
N MET A 171 12.57 18.66 4.23
CA MET A 171 13.36 17.59 3.62
C MET A 171 13.54 17.77 2.11
N ASN A 172 14.67 17.31 1.59
CA ASN A 172 14.87 17.05 0.17
C ASN A 172 14.23 15.70 -0.19
N VAL A 173 13.59 15.59 -1.36
CA VAL A 173 12.91 14.34 -1.76
C VAL A 173 13.39 13.84 -3.11
N ILE A 174 13.77 12.56 -3.14
CA ILE A 174 14.12 11.82 -4.35
C ILE A 174 13.02 10.78 -4.62
N GLY A 175 12.38 10.87 -5.79
CA GLY A 175 11.38 9.90 -6.22
C GLY A 175 11.97 8.93 -7.24
N VAL A 176 12.07 7.64 -6.87
CA VAL A 176 12.58 6.59 -7.76
C VAL A 176 11.40 5.87 -8.43
N ARG A 177 11.39 5.81 -9.77
CA ARG A 177 10.38 5.04 -10.54
C ARG A 177 10.90 4.64 -11.92
N ARG A 178 10.32 3.58 -12.50
CA ARG A 178 10.66 3.07 -13.85
C ARG A 178 10.44 4.08 -14.98
N THR A 179 9.51 5.01 -14.81
CA THR A 179 9.21 6.01 -15.84
C THR A 179 9.08 7.37 -15.16
N PRO A 180 10.19 8.07 -14.85
CA PRO A 180 10.17 9.39 -14.26
C PRO A 180 9.30 10.36 -15.07
N PRO A 181 8.57 11.29 -14.43
CA PRO A 181 7.89 12.34 -15.16
C PRO A 181 8.91 13.26 -15.85
N VAL A 182 8.55 13.80 -17.01
CA VAL A 182 9.42 14.66 -17.82
C VAL A 182 9.73 15.99 -17.11
N THR A 183 8.82 16.46 -16.25
CA THR A 183 9.00 17.70 -15.49
C THR A 183 9.16 17.41 -14.00
N SER A 184 9.98 18.22 -13.33
CA SER A 184 10.11 18.24 -11.88
C SER A 184 8.80 18.73 -11.26
N GLN A 185 7.86 17.82 -11.03
CA GLN A 185 6.60 18.12 -10.37
C GLN A 185 6.75 18.02 -8.84
N GLY A 186 6.19 18.99 -8.13
CA GLY A 186 6.02 18.92 -6.67
C GLY A 186 7.31 19.05 -5.85
N GLY A 187 8.40 19.57 -6.44
CA GLY A 187 9.69 19.73 -5.75
C GLY A 187 10.39 18.40 -5.45
N ILE A 188 10.13 17.37 -6.26
CA ILE A 188 10.75 16.05 -6.18
C ILE A 188 11.86 15.96 -7.23
N THR A 189 13.04 15.51 -6.82
CA THR A 189 14.08 15.07 -7.74
C THR A 189 13.74 13.67 -8.24
N TRP A 190 13.32 13.56 -9.50
CA TRP A 190 12.91 12.28 -10.07
C TRP A 190 14.08 11.54 -10.70
N VAL A 191 14.21 10.25 -10.39
CA VAL A 191 15.26 9.40 -10.96
C VAL A 191 14.70 8.07 -11.44
N HIS A 192 15.34 7.51 -12.47
CA HIS A 192 15.04 6.18 -12.96
C HIS A 192 15.50 5.11 -11.96
N THR A 193 14.91 3.91 -12.00
CA THR A 193 15.28 2.80 -11.09
C THR A 193 16.74 2.35 -11.22
N THR A 194 17.39 2.63 -12.36
CA THR A 194 18.84 2.38 -12.54
C THR A 194 19.72 3.25 -11.64
N ALA A 195 19.20 4.37 -11.13
CA ALA A 195 19.91 5.26 -10.22
C ALA A 195 19.54 5.03 -8.75
N VAL A 196 18.87 3.92 -8.41
CA VAL A 196 18.41 3.66 -7.04
C VAL A 196 19.55 3.62 -6.02
N HIS A 197 20.69 3.01 -6.36
CA HIS A 197 21.86 2.96 -5.48
C HIS A 197 22.36 4.37 -5.13
N GLN A 198 22.44 5.26 -6.12
CA GLN A 198 22.81 6.66 -5.89
C GLN A 198 21.77 7.35 -5.00
N ALA A 199 20.48 7.14 -5.26
CA ALA A 199 19.41 7.75 -4.47
C ALA A 199 19.47 7.33 -2.99
N VAL A 200 19.65 6.05 -2.69
CA VAL A 200 19.70 5.56 -1.29
C VAL A 200 21.03 5.90 -0.60
N SER A 201 22.12 6.06 -1.33
CA SER A 201 23.45 6.38 -0.76
C SER A 201 23.54 7.76 -0.12
N ILE A 202 22.65 8.68 -0.50
CA ILE A 202 22.58 10.04 0.05
C ILE A 202 21.35 10.28 0.93
N ALA A 203 20.45 9.30 1.04
CA ALA A 203 19.19 9.44 1.76
C ALA A 203 19.34 9.14 3.26
N ASP A 204 18.86 10.04 4.10
CA ASP A 204 18.71 9.83 5.54
C ASP A 204 17.51 8.95 5.87
N VAL A 205 16.47 9.00 5.02
CA VAL A 205 15.27 8.16 5.11
C VAL A 205 15.01 7.49 3.77
N VAL A 206 14.90 6.16 3.75
CA VAL A 206 14.53 5.37 2.59
C VAL A 206 13.14 4.77 2.83
N VAL A 207 12.21 5.01 1.91
CA VAL A 207 10.83 4.52 2.01
C VAL A 207 10.52 3.63 0.80
N ASP A 208 10.24 2.36 1.07
CA ASP A 208 9.80 1.39 0.10
C ASP A 208 8.26 1.38 -0.03
N LEU A 209 7.80 1.72 -1.23
CA LEU A 209 6.41 1.70 -1.68
C LEU A 209 6.22 0.81 -2.91
N LEU A 210 7.17 -0.09 -3.19
CA LEU A 210 7.10 -0.96 -4.36
C LEU A 210 5.91 -1.94 -4.28
N PRO A 211 5.24 -2.22 -5.41
CA PRO A 211 4.31 -3.34 -5.50
C PRO A 211 5.07 -4.67 -5.47
N ALA A 212 4.38 -5.77 -5.17
CA ALA A 212 4.95 -7.11 -5.28
C ALA A 212 4.84 -7.59 -6.73
N THR A 213 5.99 -7.76 -7.38
CA THR A 213 6.09 -8.28 -8.75
C THR A 213 7.34 -9.14 -8.83
N PRO A 214 7.50 -10.00 -9.85
CA PRO A 214 8.74 -10.75 -10.05
C PRO A 214 9.98 -9.86 -10.18
N ALA A 215 9.84 -8.60 -10.63
CA ALA A 215 10.93 -7.65 -10.78
C ALA A 215 11.28 -6.88 -9.49
N THR A 216 10.43 -6.98 -8.46
CA THR A 216 10.59 -6.31 -7.17
C THR A 216 10.70 -7.29 -6.00
N ASP A 217 10.70 -8.60 -6.28
CA ASP A 217 10.97 -9.62 -5.26
C ASP A 217 12.37 -9.42 -4.69
N ARG A 218 12.45 -9.29 -3.37
CA ARG A 218 13.67 -8.99 -2.59
C ARG A 218 14.48 -7.83 -3.17
N TYR A 219 13.81 -6.81 -3.72
CA TYR A 219 14.45 -5.64 -4.31
C TYR A 219 15.41 -4.94 -3.36
N PHE A 220 15.03 -4.85 -2.08
CA PHE A 220 15.93 -4.50 -0.99
C PHE A 220 16.61 -5.76 -0.47
N ASP A 221 17.72 -6.11 -1.12
CA ASP A 221 18.64 -7.18 -0.74
C ASP A 221 19.86 -6.64 0.03
N HIS A 222 20.82 -7.51 0.33
CA HIS A 222 22.09 -7.14 0.97
C HIS A 222 22.84 -6.04 0.22
N ASN A 223 22.82 -6.04 -1.11
CA ASN A 223 23.59 -5.08 -1.90
C ASN A 223 22.96 -3.69 -1.84
N LEU A 224 21.62 -3.61 -1.98
CA LEU A 224 20.94 -2.32 -1.91
C LEU A 224 20.96 -1.75 -0.49
N PHE A 225 20.79 -2.58 0.54
CA PHE A 225 20.95 -2.13 1.92
C PHE A 225 22.36 -1.63 2.22
N SER A 226 23.39 -2.29 1.69
CA SER A 226 24.79 -1.85 1.88
C SER A 226 25.11 -0.54 1.15
N ALA A 227 24.34 -0.20 0.12
CA ALA A 227 24.45 1.06 -0.60
C ALA A 227 23.70 2.21 0.09
N CYS A 228 22.85 1.93 1.08
CA CYS A 228 22.20 2.99 1.85
C CYS A 228 23.22 3.85 2.58
N LYS A 229 22.87 5.12 2.81
CA LYS A 229 23.68 5.99 3.66
C LYS A 229 23.84 5.36 5.04
N PRO A 230 25.05 5.31 5.62
CA PRO A 230 25.24 4.85 7.00
C PRO A 230 24.35 5.62 7.98
N ARG A 231 23.76 4.92 8.94
CA ARG A 231 22.77 5.43 9.91
C ARG A 231 21.48 5.97 9.29
N SER A 232 21.12 5.56 8.07
CA SER A 232 19.81 5.87 7.49
C SER A 232 18.67 5.08 8.16
N LEU A 233 17.45 5.60 8.02
CA LEU A 233 16.20 4.98 8.46
C LEU A 233 15.50 4.30 7.28
N PHE A 234 15.07 3.05 7.43
CA PHE A 234 14.33 2.31 6.41
C PHE A 234 12.85 2.12 6.78
N LEU A 235 11.93 2.46 5.88
CA LEU A 235 10.50 2.20 6.03
C LEU A 235 10.03 1.26 4.91
N ASN A 236 9.31 0.19 5.24
CA ASN A 236 8.55 -0.59 4.24
C ASN A 236 7.05 -0.46 4.51
N LEU A 237 6.37 0.25 3.60
CA LEU A 237 4.92 0.44 3.58
C LEU A 237 4.29 -0.14 2.30
N GLY A 238 5.07 -0.83 1.47
CA GLY A 238 4.66 -1.44 0.21
C GLY A 238 4.22 -2.89 0.40
N ARG A 239 5.14 -3.83 0.18
CA ARG A 239 4.90 -5.28 0.30
C ARG A 239 6.04 -5.96 1.05
N SER A 240 5.75 -7.03 1.79
CA SER A 240 6.79 -7.76 2.52
C SER A 240 7.80 -8.43 1.59
N ALA A 241 7.34 -8.92 0.43
CA ALA A 241 8.16 -9.61 -0.56
C ALA A 241 9.25 -8.72 -1.18
N THR A 242 9.17 -7.39 -1.08
CA THR A 242 10.16 -6.49 -1.67
C THR A 242 11.44 -6.37 -0.85
N VAL A 243 11.46 -6.97 0.34
CA VAL A 243 12.57 -6.89 1.29
C VAL A 243 13.06 -8.29 1.63
N ASP A 244 14.37 -8.50 1.47
CA ASP A 244 15.07 -9.59 2.13
C ASP A 244 15.17 -9.29 3.63
N GLN A 245 14.35 -9.96 4.46
CA GLN A 245 14.33 -9.70 5.90
C GLN A 245 15.62 -10.10 6.60
N SER A 246 16.36 -11.08 6.08
CA SER A 246 17.66 -11.47 6.63
C SER A 246 18.69 -10.37 6.37
N ALA A 247 18.66 -9.77 5.18
CA ALA A 247 19.51 -8.62 4.84
C ALA A 247 19.17 -7.38 5.68
N LEU A 248 17.88 -7.13 5.90
CA LEU A 248 17.43 -6.06 6.78
C LEU A 248 17.95 -6.26 8.22
N LEU A 249 17.78 -7.45 8.78
CA LEU A 249 18.26 -7.76 10.13
C LEU A 249 19.77 -7.59 10.24
N ALA A 250 20.55 -8.13 9.29
CA ALA A 250 22.01 -7.97 9.29
C ALA A 250 22.44 -6.49 9.24
N SER A 251 21.74 -5.66 8.46
CA SER A 251 22.01 -4.23 8.35
C SER A 251 21.66 -3.46 9.63
N LEU A 252 20.66 -3.94 10.38
CA LEU A 252 20.28 -3.38 11.68
C LEU A 252 21.24 -3.80 12.79
N ASP A 253 21.64 -5.07 12.81
CA ASP A 253 22.55 -5.66 13.80
C ASP A 253 23.96 -5.03 13.72
N THR A 254 24.44 -4.74 12.52
CA THR A 254 25.71 -4.02 12.29
C THR A 254 25.62 -2.52 12.60
N GLY A 255 24.40 -1.99 12.79
CA GLY A 255 24.14 -0.56 12.96
C GLY A 255 24.31 0.27 11.70
N HIS A 256 24.46 -0.36 10.54
CA HIS A 256 24.46 0.32 9.25
C HIS A 256 23.14 1.08 9.04
N LEU A 257 22.01 0.45 9.38
CA LEU A 257 20.73 1.14 9.52
C LEU A 257 20.51 1.57 10.97
N ARG A 258 20.06 2.81 11.17
CA ARG A 258 19.72 3.32 12.51
C ARG A 258 18.43 2.70 13.05
N GLY A 259 17.56 2.25 12.15
CA GLY A 259 16.31 1.60 12.49
C GLY A 259 15.48 1.28 11.27
N ALA A 260 14.39 0.57 11.53
CA ALA A 260 13.41 0.23 10.51
C ALA A 260 11.98 0.33 11.03
N ALA A 261 11.06 0.78 10.18
CA ALA A 261 9.62 0.69 10.42
C ALA A 261 8.94 -0.14 9.34
N LEU A 262 8.20 -1.17 9.74
CA LEU A 262 7.57 -2.12 8.84
C LEU A 262 6.06 -2.16 9.09
N ASP A 263 5.27 -1.75 8.10
CA ASP A 263 3.82 -1.96 8.10
C ASP A 263 3.42 -3.26 7.39
N VAL A 264 4.39 -3.88 6.71
CA VAL A 264 4.27 -5.16 6.02
C VAL A 264 5.47 -6.04 6.35
N PHE A 265 5.20 -7.31 6.61
CA PHE A 265 6.20 -8.32 6.98
C PHE A 265 5.64 -9.71 6.68
N ASP A 266 6.53 -10.69 6.65
CA ASP A 266 6.25 -12.10 6.38
C ASP A 266 7.00 -12.98 7.39
N PRO A 267 6.40 -14.05 7.97
CA PRO A 267 5.02 -14.49 7.83
C PRO A 267 4.01 -13.55 8.50
N LYS A 268 2.73 -13.64 8.09
CA LYS A 268 1.60 -12.93 8.71
C LYS A 268 0.60 -13.93 9.31
N PRO A 269 0.34 -13.93 10.64
CA PRO A 269 0.91 -13.04 11.66
C PRO A 269 2.35 -13.38 12.03
N LEU A 270 3.10 -12.37 12.49
CA LEU A 270 4.50 -12.55 12.86
C LEU A 270 4.61 -13.26 14.23
N PRO A 271 5.30 -14.42 14.32
CA PRO A 271 5.45 -15.17 15.57
C PRO A 271 6.02 -14.31 16.69
N ALA A 272 5.57 -14.51 17.94
CA ALA A 272 5.95 -13.66 19.07
C ALA A 272 7.47 -13.57 19.31
N ARG A 273 8.21 -14.65 18.99
CA ARG A 273 9.67 -14.74 19.14
C ARG A 273 10.45 -14.38 17.87
N HIS A 274 9.78 -13.87 16.83
CA HIS A 274 10.44 -13.53 15.58
C HIS A 274 11.47 -12.40 15.80
N PRO A 275 12.68 -12.45 15.21
CA PRO A 275 13.73 -11.45 15.42
C PRO A 275 13.26 -10.01 15.19
N LEU A 276 12.52 -9.74 14.11
CA LEU A 276 11.95 -8.41 13.85
C LEU A 276 11.04 -7.86 14.98
N ARG A 277 10.33 -8.72 15.73
CA ARG A 277 9.51 -8.27 16.88
C ARG A 277 10.34 -7.90 18.08
N LEU A 278 11.49 -8.56 18.24
CA LEU A 278 12.35 -8.41 19.40
C LEU A 278 13.44 -7.36 19.18
N HIS A 279 13.71 -7.00 17.92
CA HIS A 279 14.80 -6.11 17.57
C HIS A 279 14.55 -4.68 18.11
N PRO A 280 15.46 -4.08 18.88
CA PRO A 280 15.24 -2.79 19.53
C PRO A 280 15.16 -1.62 18.54
N ARG A 281 15.67 -1.76 17.33
CA ARG A 281 15.59 -0.70 16.30
C ARG A 281 14.45 -0.89 15.29
N VAL A 282 13.56 -1.85 15.53
CA VAL A 282 12.41 -2.12 14.66
C VAL A 282 11.12 -1.62 15.31
N VAL A 283 10.30 -0.95 14.52
CA VAL A 283 8.91 -0.62 14.84
C VAL A 283 8.01 -1.35 13.85
N LEU A 284 7.01 -2.07 14.36
CA LEU A 284 6.05 -2.81 13.53
C LEU A 284 4.67 -2.18 13.68
N THR A 285 3.99 -1.98 12.57
CA THR A 285 2.57 -1.60 12.54
C THR A 285 1.77 -2.67 11.79
N PRO A 286 0.52 -2.96 12.21
CA PRO A 286 -0.19 -4.17 11.76
C PRO A 286 -0.88 -3.99 10.40
N LYS A 287 -0.17 -3.47 9.39
CA LYS A 287 -0.73 -3.09 8.09
C LYS A 287 -1.84 -2.04 8.21
N SER A 288 -1.58 -1.02 9.03
CA SER A 288 -2.54 0.02 9.41
C SER A 288 -2.27 1.38 8.76
N SER A 289 -1.29 1.48 7.83
CA SER A 289 -0.90 2.75 7.22
C SER A 289 -2.00 3.49 6.45
N VAL A 290 -3.10 2.81 6.12
CA VAL A 290 -4.26 3.41 5.43
C VAL A 290 -5.44 3.68 6.37
N PHE A 291 -5.30 3.45 7.68
CA PHE A 291 -6.42 3.61 8.60
C PHE A 291 -6.78 5.09 8.75
N CYS A 292 -7.96 5.46 8.25
CA CYS A 292 -8.58 6.76 8.45
C CYS A 292 -10.10 6.63 8.53
N HIS A 293 -10.77 7.52 9.25
CA HIS A 293 -12.23 7.47 9.39
C HIS A 293 -12.97 7.60 8.05
N ALA A 294 -12.40 8.34 7.10
CA ALA A 294 -13.00 8.59 5.79
C ALA A 294 -12.82 7.43 4.77
N TYR A 295 -12.14 6.34 5.14
CA TYR A 295 -11.72 5.32 4.17
C TYR A 295 -12.90 4.75 3.36
N MET A 296 -13.96 4.34 4.06
CA MET A 296 -15.12 3.72 3.41
C MET A 296 -15.92 4.72 2.59
N ASP A 297 -16.04 5.96 3.07
CA ASP A 297 -16.71 7.05 2.37
C ASP A 297 -15.99 7.34 1.03
N GLU A 298 -14.66 7.45 1.07
CA GLU A 298 -13.82 7.68 -0.11
C GLU A 298 -13.85 6.47 -1.06
N ALA A 299 -13.88 5.24 -0.53
CA ALA A 299 -13.99 4.03 -1.34
C ALA A 299 -15.34 3.90 -2.05
N VAL A 300 -16.44 4.22 -1.35
CA VAL A 300 -17.80 4.20 -1.92
C VAL A 300 -17.96 5.32 -2.96
N ALA A 301 -17.42 6.51 -2.69
CA ALA A 301 -17.42 7.60 -3.66
C ALA A 301 -16.64 7.23 -4.93
N PHE A 302 -15.47 6.60 -4.79
CA PHE A 302 -14.69 6.10 -5.92
C PHE A 302 -15.46 5.03 -6.72
N PHE A 303 -16.11 4.09 -6.03
CA PHE A 303 -16.95 3.08 -6.67
C PHE A 303 -18.13 3.73 -7.42
N ALA A 304 -18.80 4.72 -6.83
CA ALA A 304 -19.90 5.45 -7.45
C ALA A 304 -19.47 6.23 -8.71
N ASP A 305 -18.29 6.87 -8.71
CA ASP A 305 -17.74 7.49 -9.93
C ASP A 305 -17.52 6.45 -11.03
N ASN A 306 -16.91 5.31 -10.69
CA ASN A 306 -16.73 4.22 -11.64
C ASN A 306 -18.04 3.60 -12.12
N LEU A 307 -19.06 3.55 -11.28
CA LEU A 307 -20.37 3.05 -11.66
C LEU A 307 -21.07 3.98 -12.66
N HIS A 308 -20.92 5.31 -12.53
CA HIS A 308 -21.37 6.25 -13.58
C HIS A 308 -20.65 6.00 -14.91
N ARG A 309 -19.32 5.79 -14.87
CA ARG A 309 -18.52 5.49 -16.07
C ARG A 309 -18.95 4.18 -16.72
N TYR A 310 -19.11 3.14 -15.91
CA TYR A 310 -19.58 1.83 -16.35
C TYR A 310 -20.93 1.93 -17.09
N LEU A 311 -21.91 2.61 -16.49
CA LEU A 311 -23.26 2.75 -17.07
C LEU A 311 -23.29 3.62 -18.34
N SER A 312 -22.33 4.55 -18.48
CA SER A 312 -22.21 5.42 -19.66
C SER A 312 -21.24 4.91 -20.71
N GLY A 313 -20.68 3.70 -20.54
CA GLY A 313 -19.70 3.11 -21.47
C GLY A 313 -18.36 3.86 -21.51
N GLN A 314 -18.06 4.67 -20.50
CA GLN A 314 -16.77 5.36 -20.38
C GLN A 314 -15.70 4.44 -19.78
N PRO A 315 -14.41 4.71 -20.06
CA PRO A 315 -13.31 3.98 -19.44
C PRO A 315 -13.36 4.04 -17.91
N LEU A 316 -13.25 2.87 -17.28
CA LEU A 316 -13.17 2.73 -15.84
C LEU A 316 -11.83 3.24 -15.31
N ASN A 317 -11.87 3.93 -14.18
CA ASN A 317 -10.69 4.29 -13.42
C ASN A 317 -10.13 3.05 -12.70
N GLY A 318 -8.81 2.88 -12.77
CA GLY A 318 -8.10 1.94 -11.91
C GLY A 318 -8.19 0.50 -12.39
N LEU A 319 -8.36 0.29 -13.70
CA LEU A 319 -8.28 -1.02 -14.32
C LEU A 319 -6.98 -1.72 -13.89
N ALA A 320 -7.10 -2.91 -13.35
CA ALA A 320 -5.98 -3.70 -12.88
C ALA A 320 -5.23 -4.29 -14.07
N GLU A 321 -3.90 -4.24 -14.04
CA GLU A 321 -3.07 -4.91 -15.05
C GLU A 321 -2.71 -6.30 -14.54
N ALA A 322 -2.87 -7.31 -15.38
CA ALA A 322 -2.32 -8.63 -15.08
C ALA A 322 -0.79 -8.53 -15.00
N PRO A 323 -0.12 -9.21 -14.05
CA PRO A 323 1.33 -9.28 -14.04
C PRO A 323 1.79 -9.81 -15.39
N ALA A 324 2.76 -9.14 -16.04
CA ALA A 324 3.33 -9.64 -17.28
C ALA A 324 3.86 -11.06 -17.04
N THR A 325 3.23 -12.06 -17.66
CA THR A 325 3.77 -13.41 -17.69
C THR A 325 5.10 -13.35 -18.43
N ARG A 326 6.18 -13.86 -17.81
CA ARG A 326 7.40 -14.13 -18.56
C ARG A 326 7.01 -15.07 -19.70
N SER A 327 7.15 -14.62 -20.94
CA SER A 327 7.24 -15.55 -22.07
C SER A 327 8.37 -16.52 -21.73
N PRO A 328 8.18 -17.85 -21.81
CA PRO A 328 9.29 -18.77 -21.65
C PRO A 328 10.34 -18.34 -22.67
N LEU A 329 11.56 -18.13 -22.18
CA LEU A 329 12.72 -17.88 -23.03
C LEU A 329 12.69 -18.95 -24.12
N VAL A 330 12.45 -18.52 -25.35
CA VAL A 330 12.68 -19.35 -26.52
C VAL A 330 14.18 -19.63 -26.47
N GLY A 331 14.51 -20.88 -26.18
CA GLY A 331 15.88 -21.35 -26.14
C GLY A 331 16.58 -21.03 -27.46
N GLY A 332 17.76 -20.45 -27.34
CA GLY A 332 18.78 -20.31 -28.37
C GLY A 332 20.13 -20.53 -27.71
#